data_AF-A0AAW7ABB1-F1
#
_entry.id   AF-A0AAW7ABB1-F1
#
_cell.length_a   1.000
_cell.length_b   1.000
_cell.length_c   1.000
_cell.angle_alpha   90.00
_cell.angle_beta   90.00
_cell.angle_gamma   90.00
#
_symmetry.space_group_name_H-M   'P 1'
#
loop_
_entity.id
_entity.type
_entity.pdbx_description
1 polymer ?
#
loop_
_entity_poly.entity_id
_entity_poly.type
_entity_poly.pdbx_seq_one_letter_code
_entity_poly.pdbx_strand_id
1 'polypeptide(L)'
;MIHIITGSTLGGAEYVGDHLSDLLNENGFETTIHNQPELASIENQGTWLLITSTHGAGEYPDNIQPFIAALQNTPPKMADVKFAVIAIGDSSYDTFCAAGQHAYDLLEDIGATPITDCLKIDVLSHDVPEDAAEMWLNENLSRFSA
;
A
#
# COMPACT_ATOMS: atom_id res chain seq x y z
N MET A 1 14.61 -6.16 -0.98
CA MET A 1 13.63 -6.38 0.09
C MET A 1 12.43 -5.48 -0.15
N ILE A 2 11.23 -6.01 0.05
CA ILE A 2 9.96 -5.32 -0.14
C ILE A 2 9.25 -5.21 1.21
N HIS A 3 8.93 -3.99 1.64
CA HIS A 3 8.16 -3.75 2.86
C HIS A 3 6.68 -3.60 2.49
N ILE A 4 5.86 -4.53 2.95
CA ILE A 4 4.41 -4.52 2.76
C ILE A 4 3.81 -3.82 3.97
N ILE A 5 3.11 -2.74 3.76
CA ILE A 5 2.57 -1.87 4.81
C ILE A 5 1.05 -1.91 4.71
N THR A 6 0.37 -2.42 5.73
CA THR A 6 -1.07 -2.65 5.67
C THR A 6 -1.84 -1.70 6.59
N GLY A 7 -2.90 -1.11 6.05
CA GLY A 7 -3.87 -0.26 6.74
C GLY A 7 -5.23 -0.94 6.72
N SER A 8 -5.67 -1.46 7.86
CA SER A 8 -6.84 -2.33 7.94
C SER A 8 -7.50 -2.24 9.31
N THR A 9 -8.84 -2.28 9.35
CA THR A 9 -9.60 -2.40 10.61
C THR A 9 -10.24 -3.78 10.76
N LEU A 10 -10.63 -4.43 9.66
CA LEU A 10 -11.35 -5.71 9.66
C LEU A 10 -10.53 -6.85 9.03
N GLY A 11 -9.23 -6.65 8.79
CA GLY A 11 -8.34 -7.64 8.19
C GLY A 11 -8.26 -7.64 6.67
N GLY A 12 -9.19 -6.99 5.94
CA GLY A 12 -9.25 -7.09 4.47
C GLY A 12 -7.95 -6.70 3.75
N ALA A 13 -7.33 -5.57 4.11
CA ALA A 13 -6.05 -5.16 3.52
C ALA A 13 -4.86 -5.99 4.03
N GLU A 14 -4.98 -6.59 5.22
CA GLU A 14 -3.96 -7.52 5.75
C GLU A 14 -3.95 -8.82 4.96
N TYR A 15 -5.13 -9.41 4.69
CA TYR A 15 -5.24 -10.60 3.84
C TYR A 15 -4.65 -10.40 2.45
N VAL A 16 -4.92 -9.24 1.82
CA VAL A 16 -4.29 -8.89 0.55
C VAL A 16 -2.78 -8.77 0.71
N GLY A 17 -2.29 -8.18 1.80
CA GLY A 17 -0.85 -8.08 2.08
C GLY A 17 -0.17 -9.43 2.25
N ASP A 18 -0.77 -10.35 3.00
CA ASP A 18 -0.28 -11.73 3.16
C ASP A 18 -0.26 -12.47 1.82
N HIS A 19 -1.34 -12.38 1.03
CA HIS A 19 -1.43 -13.02 -0.28
C HIS A 19 -0.33 -12.53 -1.24
N LEU A 20 -0.15 -11.22 -1.35
CA LEU A 20 0.91 -10.64 -2.18
C LEU A 20 2.30 -10.96 -1.66
N SER A 21 2.47 -11.07 -0.34
CA SER A 21 3.72 -11.49 0.28
C SER A 21 4.11 -12.89 -0.17
N ASP A 22 3.19 -13.85 -0.12
CA ASP A 22 3.44 -15.22 -0.57
C ASP A 22 3.84 -15.24 -2.05
N LEU A 23 3.07 -14.57 -2.92
CA LEU A 23 3.37 -14.47 -4.36
C LEU A 23 4.75 -13.85 -4.64
N LEU A 24 5.12 -12.80 -3.91
CA LEU A 24 6.43 -12.16 -4.04
C LEU A 24 7.56 -13.11 -3.60
N ASN A 25 7.38 -13.84 -2.50
CA ASN A 25 8.36 -14.83 -2.04
C ASN A 25 8.50 -15.99 -3.03
N GLU A 26 7.40 -16.47 -3.61
CA GLU A 26 7.42 -17.50 -4.67
C GLU A 26 8.18 -17.05 -5.91
N ASN A 27 8.16 -15.74 -6.21
CA ASN A 27 8.91 -15.12 -7.30
C ASN A 27 10.35 -14.72 -6.91
N GLY A 28 10.81 -15.10 -5.71
CA GLY A 28 12.18 -14.91 -5.24
C GLY A 28 12.48 -13.55 -4.61
N PHE A 29 11.46 -12.75 -4.27
CA PHE A 29 11.62 -11.51 -3.53
C PHE A 29 11.49 -11.74 -2.02
N GLU A 30 12.36 -11.11 -1.23
CA GLU A 30 12.19 -11.09 0.22
C GLU A 30 11.21 -9.99 0.63
N THR A 31 10.16 -10.37 1.37
CA THR A 31 9.13 -9.45 1.87
C THR A 31 9.14 -9.33 3.40
N THR A 32 8.58 -8.24 3.92
CA THR A 32 8.30 -8.06 5.36
C THR A 32 7.00 -7.30 5.51
N ILE A 33 6.06 -7.86 6.27
CA ILE A 33 4.73 -7.29 6.48
C ILE A 33 4.70 -6.44 7.76
N HIS A 34 4.12 -5.25 7.67
CA HIS A 34 3.94 -4.29 8.75
C HIS A 34 2.46 -3.95 8.92
N ASN A 35 1.77 -4.69 9.79
CA ASN A 35 0.35 -4.45 10.11
C ASN A 35 0.12 -3.28 11.07
N GLN A 36 1.16 -2.85 11.76
CA GLN A 36 1.16 -1.64 12.57
C GLN A 36 2.45 -0.88 12.25
N PRO A 37 2.50 -0.21 11.09
CA PRO A 37 3.73 0.37 10.59
C PRO A 37 4.20 1.50 11.49
N GLU A 38 5.51 1.52 11.74
CA GLU A 38 6.18 2.60 12.43
C GLU A 38 7.32 3.08 11.54
N LEU A 39 7.31 4.36 11.18
CA LEU A 39 8.29 4.93 10.24
C LEU A 39 9.74 4.72 10.71
N ALA A 40 9.98 4.70 12.02
CA ALA A 40 11.31 4.45 12.58
C ALA A 40 11.79 2.99 12.43
N SER A 41 10.86 2.06 12.21
CA SER A 41 11.12 0.62 12.10
C SER A 41 11.17 0.12 10.65
N ILE A 42 10.88 0.99 9.68
CA ILE A 42 10.92 0.67 8.24
C ILE A 42 12.11 1.40 7.63
N GLU A 43 12.93 0.69 6.86
CA GLU A 43 14.07 1.31 6.21
C GLU A 43 13.61 2.29 5.11
N ASN A 44 14.18 3.49 5.10
CA ASN A 44 13.95 4.52 4.09
C ASN A 44 14.70 4.23 2.78
N GLN A 45 14.76 2.96 2.38
CA GLN A 45 15.38 2.48 1.16
C GLN A 45 14.66 1.22 0.67
N GLY A 46 14.76 0.94 -0.63
CA GLY A 46 14.18 -0.27 -1.21
C GLY A 46 12.76 -0.04 -1.72
N THR A 47 11.90 -1.06 -1.61
CA THR A 47 10.53 -1.00 -2.18
C THR A 47 9.48 -1.09 -1.09
N TRP A 48 8.52 -0.16 -1.10
CA TRP A 48 7.37 -0.16 -0.20
C TRP A 48 6.10 -0.47 -0.98
N LEU A 49 5.32 -1.45 -0.50
CA LEU A 49 4.00 -1.77 -1.01
C LEU A 49 2.96 -1.41 0.04
N LEU A 50 2.29 -0.27 -0.15
CA LEU A 50 1.27 0.22 0.76
C LEU A 50 -0.09 -0.32 0.37
N ILE A 51 -0.81 -0.97 1.29
CA ILE A 51 -2.13 -1.54 1.05
C ILE A 51 -3.05 -0.99 2.13
N THR A 52 -4.02 -0.15 1.77
CA THR A 52 -4.91 0.46 2.76
C THR A 52 -6.36 0.38 2.34
N SER A 53 -7.24 0.04 3.27
CA SER A 53 -8.66 0.28 3.12
C SER A 53 -8.99 1.76 3.34
N THR A 54 -10.16 2.19 2.88
CA THR A 54 -10.71 3.52 3.17
C THR A 54 -11.90 3.38 4.12
N HIS A 55 -11.91 4.18 5.18
CA HIS A 55 -12.95 4.15 6.21
C HIS A 55 -13.85 5.38 6.14
N GLY A 56 -15.16 5.16 6.29
CA GLY A 56 -16.16 6.21 6.46
C GLY A 56 -16.09 7.29 5.38
N ALA A 57 -15.65 8.49 5.76
CA ALA A 57 -15.60 9.68 4.91
C ALA A 57 -14.27 9.87 4.17
N GLY A 58 -13.51 8.79 3.92
CA GLY A 58 -12.22 8.86 3.23
C GLY A 58 -11.01 8.78 4.17
N GLU A 59 -11.21 8.35 5.41
CA GLU A 59 -10.17 8.31 6.43
C GLU A 59 -9.34 7.03 6.34
N TYR A 60 -8.12 7.10 6.87
CA TYR A 60 -7.27 5.93 7.07
C TYR A 60 -7.77 5.08 8.24
N PRO A 61 -7.55 3.76 8.19
CA PRO A 61 -7.70 2.87 9.34
C PRO A 61 -6.80 3.29 10.51
N ASP A 62 -7.28 3.09 11.75
CA ASP A 62 -6.57 3.50 12.97
C ASP A 62 -5.13 2.95 13.08
N ASN A 63 -4.88 1.75 12.54
CA ASN A 63 -3.58 1.10 12.62
C ASN A 63 -2.49 1.84 11.80
N ILE A 64 -2.87 2.52 10.72
CA ILE A 64 -1.92 3.20 9.81
C ILE A 64 -1.91 4.72 9.97
N GLN A 65 -2.92 5.31 10.62
CA GLN A 65 -2.98 6.75 10.88
C GLN A 65 -1.69 7.33 11.50
N PRO A 66 -1.07 6.72 12.54
CA PRO A 66 0.17 7.25 13.13
C PRO A 66 1.34 7.26 12.13
N PHE A 67 1.39 6.26 11.25
CA PHE A 67 2.41 6.17 10.21
C PHE A 67 2.24 7.26 9.15
N ILE A 68 1.02 7.49 8.67
CA ILE A 68 0.72 8.58 7.72
C ILE A 68 1.07 9.94 8.33
N ALA A 69 0.70 10.17 9.59
CA ALA A 69 1.04 11.41 10.29
C ALA A 69 2.57 11.59 10.40
N ALA A 70 3.33 10.52 10.63
CA ALA A 70 4.79 10.58 10.65
C ALA A 70 5.36 10.93 9.26
N LEU A 71 4.82 10.35 8.19
CA LEU A 71 5.21 10.67 6.81
C LEU A 71 4.95 12.13 6.46
N GLN A 72 3.81 12.70 6.87
CA GLN A 72 3.50 14.13 6.66
C GLN A 72 4.49 15.09 7.33
N ASN A 73 5.12 14.65 8.43
CA ASN A 73 6.14 15.43 9.12
C ASN A 73 7.56 15.14 8.61
N THR A 74 7.70 14.27 7.61
CA THR A 74 8.99 13.87 7.06
C THR A 74 9.38 14.80 5.92
N PRO A 75 10.55 15.46 5.99
CA PRO A 75 11.04 16.26 4.87
C PRO A 75 11.37 15.36 3.67
N PRO A 76 11.40 15.90 2.44
CA PRO A 76 11.63 15.11 1.23
C PRO A 76 13.02 14.48 1.24
N LYS A 77 13.08 13.22 1.68
CA LYS A 77 14.31 12.43 1.90
C LYS A 77 14.14 10.97 1.50
N MET A 78 13.05 10.61 0.82
CA MET A 78 12.73 9.24 0.43
C MET A 78 13.19 8.89 -0.99
N ALA A 79 14.24 9.55 -1.51
CA ALA A 79 14.70 9.36 -2.90
C ALA A 79 15.13 7.92 -3.22
N ASP A 80 15.58 7.16 -2.22
CA ASP A 80 15.98 5.75 -2.33
C ASP A 80 14.81 4.77 -2.12
N VAL A 81 13.59 5.28 -1.89
CA VAL A 81 12.37 4.48 -1.74
C VAL A 81 11.61 4.48 -3.07
N LYS A 82 11.38 3.28 -3.60
CA LYS A 82 10.38 3.03 -4.63
C LYS A 82 9.10 2.57 -3.96
N PHE A 83 7.94 2.95 -4.47
CA PHE A 83 6.69 2.54 -3.84
C PHE A 83 5.56 2.19 -4.83
N ALA A 84 4.62 1.38 -4.37
CA ALA A 84 3.34 1.16 -5.01
C ALA A 84 2.23 1.22 -3.96
N VAL A 85 1.03 1.65 -4.37
CA VAL A 85 -0.12 1.77 -3.48
C VAL A 85 -1.31 0.99 -4.03
N ILE A 86 -1.90 0.17 -3.17
CA ILE A 86 -3.16 -0.54 -3.39
C ILE A 86 -4.19 0.04 -2.43
N ALA A 87 -5.17 0.73 -2.99
CA ALA A 87 -6.28 1.33 -2.28
C ALA A 87 -7.51 0.42 -2.39
N ILE A 88 -7.98 -0.10 -1.27
CA ILE A 88 -9.22 -0.88 -1.21
C ILE A 88 -10.35 0.05 -0.76
N GLY A 89 -11.43 0.09 -1.52
CA GLY A 89 -12.56 0.95 -1.25
C GLY A 89 -13.86 0.40 -1.79
N ASP A 90 -14.95 1.11 -1.48
CA ASP A 90 -16.30 0.81 -1.95
C ASP A 90 -16.77 1.99 -2.81
N SER A 91 -17.08 1.73 -4.08
CA SER A 91 -17.47 2.76 -5.04
C SER A 91 -18.85 3.37 -4.82
N SER A 92 -19.65 2.85 -3.88
CA SER A 92 -20.91 3.47 -3.45
C SER A 92 -20.69 4.71 -2.57
N TYR A 93 -19.48 4.91 -2.04
CA TYR A 93 -19.12 6.09 -1.28
C TYR A 93 -18.43 7.12 -2.18
N ASP A 94 -18.77 8.40 -2.02
CA ASP A 94 -18.11 9.51 -2.73
C ASP A 94 -16.59 9.57 -2.46
N THR A 95 -16.14 8.98 -1.35
CA THR A 95 -14.74 8.97 -0.91
C THR A 95 -13.99 7.72 -1.35
N PHE A 96 -14.39 7.12 -2.47
CA PHE A 96 -13.80 5.92 -3.05
C PHE A 96 -12.27 6.00 -3.14
N CYS A 97 -11.58 5.11 -2.41
CA CYS A 97 -10.12 5.00 -2.37
C CYS A 97 -9.37 6.28 -1.97
N ALA A 98 -10.02 7.24 -1.29
CA ALA A 98 -9.43 8.53 -0.94
C ALA A 98 -8.18 8.40 -0.06
N ALA A 99 -8.19 7.48 0.91
CA ALA A 99 -7.05 7.23 1.80
C ALA A 99 -5.82 6.73 1.02
N GLY A 100 -6.01 5.75 0.14
CA GLY A 100 -4.91 5.23 -0.68
C GLY A 100 -4.39 6.26 -1.68
N GLN A 101 -5.27 7.06 -2.29
CA GLN A 101 -4.85 8.14 -3.18
C GLN A 101 -4.03 9.20 -2.43
N HIS A 102 -4.50 9.65 -1.28
CA HIS A 102 -3.77 10.62 -0.46
C HIS A 102 -2.40 10.08 -0.01
N ALA A 103 -2.28 8.78 0.25
CA ALA A 103 -1.00 8.19 0.62
C ALA A 103 -0.03 8.12 -0.55
N TYR A 104 -0.54 7.86 -1.76
CA TYR A 104 0.24 7.92 -2.99
C TYR A 104 0.83 9.33 -3.18
N ASP A 105 -0.01 10.35 -3.13
CA ASP A 105 0.40 11.75 -3.31
C ASP A 105 1.42 12.17 -2.23
N LEU A 106 1.22 11.72 -0.99
CA LEU A 106 2.15 11.98 0.12
C LEU A 106 3.53 11.34 -0.08
N LEU A 107 3.58 10.10 -0.58
CA LEU A 107 4.83 9.40 -0.85
C LEU A 107 5.62 10.09 -1.98
N GLU A 108 4.93 10.57 -3.02
CA GLU A 108 5.55 11.39 -4.06
C GLU A 108 6.08 12.73 -3.50
N ASP A 109 5.30 13.41 -2.64
CA ASP A 109 5.68 14.71 -2.06
C ASP A 109 6.96 14.63 -1.20
N ILE A 110 7.12 13.55 -0.44
CA ILE A 110 8.34 13.31 0.35
C ILE A 110 9.51 12.73 -0.48
N GLY A 111 9.36 12.68 -1.80
CA GLY A 111 10.41 12.36 -2.76
C GLY A 111 10.62 10.88 -3.03
N ALA A 112 9.67 10.00 -2.67
CA ALA A 112 9.69 8.61 -3.08
C ALA A 112 9.31 8.46 -4.57
N THR A 113 9.77 7.39 -5.21
CA THR A 113 9.51 7.16 -6.64
C THR A 113 8.39 6.15 -6.84
N PRO A 114 7.28 6.49 -7.51
CA PRO A 114 6.23 5.52 -7.78
C PRO A 114 6.68 4.48 -8.82
N ILE A 115 6.38 3.21 -8.54
CA ILE A 115 6.59 2.07 -9.46
C ILE A 115 5.44 2.00 -10.47
N THR A 116 4.24 2.32 -10.02
CA THR A 116 2.97 2.29 -10.76
C THR A 116 2.08 3.45 -10.32
N ASP A 117 0.95 3.64 -11.00
CA ASP A 117 -0.17 4.40 -10.46
C ASP A 117 -0.81 3.68 -9.26
N CYS A 118 -1.59 4.43 -8.46
CA CYS A 118 -2.37 3.88 -7.35
C CYS A 118 -3.45 2.91 -7.87
N LEU A 119 -3.35 1.64 -7.51
CA LEU A 119 -4.36 0.63 -7.82
C LEU A 119 -5.60 0.89 -6.94
N LYS A 120 -6.77 0.94 -7.55
CA LYS A 120 -8.05 1.10 -6.85
C LYS A 120 -8.86 -0.19 -6.99
N ILE A 121 -9.04 -0.89 -5.88
CA ILE A 121 -9.85 -2.11 -5.82
C ILE A 121 -11.21 -1.74 -5.25
N ASP A 122 -12.24 -1.97 -6.05
CA ASP A 122 -13.63 -1.79 -5.63
C ASP A 122 -14.22 -3.10 -5.13
N VAL A 123 -14.52 -3.17 -3.84
CA VAL A 123 -15.09 -4.37 -3.20
C VAL A 123 -16.52 -4.70 -3.65
N LEU A 124 -17.20 -3.77 -4.33
CA LEU A 124 -18.51 -4.05 -4.95
C LEU A 124 -18.39 -4.69 -6.33
N SER A 125 -17.31 -4.38 -7.05
CA SER A 125 -17.03 -4.93 -8.37
C SER A 125 -16.21 -6.21 -8.30
N HIS A 126 -15.43 -6.39 -7.24
CA HIS A 126 -14.59 -7.55 -6.99
C HIS A 126 -15.00 -8.20 -5.66
N ASP A 127 -15.63 -9.37 -5.73
CA ASP A 127 -15.98 -10.17 -4.55
C ASP A 127 -14.75 -10.54 -3.70
N VAL A 128 -13.58 -10.64 -4.34
CA VAL A 128 -12.31 -11.02 -3.72
C VAL A 128 -11.23 -9.98 -4.10
N PRO A 129 -10.82 -9.10 -3.17
CA PRO A 129 -9.79 -8.09 -3.44
C PRO A 129 -8.41 -8.70 -3.74
N GLU A 130 -8.12 -9.91 -3.22
CA GLU A 130 -6.88 -10.64 -3.45
C GLU A 130 -6.66 -10.97 -4.93
N ASP A 131 -7.71 -11.40 -5.64
CA ASP A 131 -7.63 -11.72 -7.08
C ASP A 131 -7.24 -10.49 -7.91
N ALA A 132 -7.87 -9.34 -7.63
CA ALA A 132 -7.56 -8.10 -8.33
C ALA A 132 -6.12 -7.63 -8.04
N ALA A 133 -5.67 -7.77 -6.79
CA ALA A 133 -4.32 -7.43 -6.39
C ALA A 133 -3.28 -8.37 -7.02
N GLU A 134 -3.56 -9.68 -7.09
CA GLU A 134 -2.71 -10.68 -7.72
C GLU A 134 -2.53 -10.40 -9.22
N MET A 135 -3.63 -10.15 -9.94
CA MET A 135 -3.57 -9.82 -11.36
C MET A 135 -2.68 -8.60 -11.59
N TRP A 136 -2.89 -7.54 -10.81
CA TRP A 136 -2.07 -6.33 -10.89
C TRP A 136 -0.60 -6.61 -10.54
N LEU A 137 -0.32 -7.42 -9.52
CA LEU A 137 1.05 -7.75 -9.14
C LEU A 137 1.75 -8.50 -10.28
N ASN A 138 1.09 -9.48 -10.89
CA ASN A 138 1.64 -10.24 -12.01
C ASN A 138 1.98 -9.36 -13.22
N GLU A 139 1.16 -8.35 -13.52
CA GLU A 139 1.44 -7.39 -14.59
C GLU A 139 2.62 -6.46 -14.27
N ASN A 140 2.84 -6.17 -12.99
CA ASN A 140 3.85 -5.20 -12.53
C ASN A 140 5.09 -5.84 -11.90
N LEU A 141 5.15 -7.17 -11.80
CA LEU A 141 6.20 -7.91 -11.11
C LEU A 141 7.60 -7.55 -11.61
N SER A 142 7.75 -7.38 -12.93
CA SER A 142 9.00 -6.98 -13.58
C SER A 142 9.53 -5.61 -13.12
N ARG A 143 8.66 -4.75 -12.57
CA ARG A 143 9.03 -3.43 -12.04
C ARG A 143 9.57 -3.50 -10.61
N PHE A 144 9.21 -4.55 -9.85
CA PHE A 144 9.73 -4.81 -8.51
C PHE A 144 11.15 -5.39 -8.52
N SER A 145 11.59 -5.97 -9.65
CA SER A 145 12.95 -6.52 -9.83
C SER A 145 13.99 -5.53 -10.36
N ALA A 146 13.64 -4.26 -10.56
CA ALA A 146 14.49 -3.27 -11.23
C ALA A 146 15.31 -2.39 -10.28
#